data_AF-A0A1S1Y814-F1
#
_entry.id   AF-A0A1S1Y814-F1
#
_cell.length_a   1.000
_cell.length_b   1.000
_cell.length_c   1.000
_cell.angle_alpha   90.00
_cell.angle_beta   90.00
_cell.angle_gamma   90.00
#
_symmetry.space_group_name_H-M   'P 1'
#
loop_
_entity.id
_entity.type
_entity.pdbx_description
1 polymer ?
#
loop_
_entity_poly.entity_id
_entity_poly.type
_entity_poly.pdbx_seq_one_letter_code
_entity_poly.pdbx_strand_id
1 'polypeptide(L)'
;MYAIEFETEITNKYIELQDYEKLINKHAKVIVLVKDPIIDTSQADKIEYFKTLINTRKNLPPVENKVDIIKLCNEADSDIF
;
A
#
# COMPACT_ATOMS: atom_id res chain seq x y z
N MET A 1 -11.68 33.10 18.77
CA MET A 1 -11.11 32.03 17.92
C MET A 1 -12.13 30.91 17.89
N TYR A 2 -12.59 30.46 16.73
CA TYR A 2 -13.62 29.42 16.59
C TYR A 2 -13.07 28.27 15.75
N ALA A 3 -13.55 27.06 16.02
CA ALA A 3 -13.21 25.86 15.27
C ALA A 3 -14.42 25.45 14.43
N ILE A 4 -14.17 25.04 13.18
CA ILE A 4 -15.18 24.39 12.34
C ILE A 4 -14.84 22.91 12.37
N GLU A 5 -15.74 22.11 12.94
CA GLU A 5 -15.66 20.66 12.95
C GLU A 5 -16.71 20.11 11.99
N PHE A 6 -16.29 19.23 11.09
CA PHE A 6 -17.17 18.55 10.16
C PHE A 6 -16.59 17.17 9.86
N GLU A 7 -17.47 16.20 9.62
CA GLU A 7 -17.11 14.85 9.22
C GLU A 7 -17.39 14.69 7.72
N THR A 8 -16.43 14.15 6.98
CA THR A 8 -16.58 13.91 5.54
C THR A 8 -15.73 12.74 5.10
N GLU A 9 -16.16 12.05 4.05
CA GLU A 9 -15.38 11.00 3.40
C GLU A 9 -14.42 11.61 2.37
N ILE A 10 -13.14 11.24 2.46
CA ILE A 10 -12.12 11.63 1.48
C ILE A 10 -12.22 10.65 0.30
N THR A 11 -13.11 10.96 -0.64
CA THR A 11 -13.35 10.13 -1.84
C THR A 11 -12.40 10.46 -2.99
N ASN A 12 -11.74 11.62 -2.95
CA ASN A 12 -10.81 12.06 -3.96
C ASN A 12 -9.70 12.95 -3.35
N LYS A 13 -8.90 13.57 -4.21
CA LYS A 13 -7.76 14.43 -3.85
C LYS A 13 -8.14 15.81 -3.29
N TYR A 14 -9.43 16.14 -3.21
CA TYR A 14 -9.96 17.42 -2.77
C TYR A 14 -10.95 17.23 -1.61
N ILE A 15 -10.96 18.16 -0.67
CA ILE A 15 -11.93 18.23 0.43
C ILE A 15 -12.71 19.52 0.26
N GLU A 16 -14.04 19.42 0.20
CA GLU A 16 -14.92 20.57 0.12
C GLU A 16 -15.31 21.06 1.51
N LEU A 17 -15.09 22.35 1.77
CA LEU A 17 -15.54 23.01 2.98
C LEU A 17 -16.93 23.60 2.76
N GLN A 18 -17.89 23.19 3.58
CA GLN A 18 -19.21 23.82 3.62
C GLN A 18 -19.05 25.30 4.04
N ASP A 19 -19.81 26.20 3.41
CA ASP A 19 -19.76 27.64 3.65
C ASP A 19 -18.36 28.29 3.52
N TYR A 20 -17.53 27.82 2.57
CA TYR A 20 -16.17 28.33 2.38
C TYR A 20 -16.09 29.86 2.24
N GLU A 21 -17.15 30.51 1.76
CA GLU A 21 -17.27 31.97 1.65
C GLU A 21 -16.98 32.69 2.98
N LYS A 22 -17.38 32.09 4.10
CA LYS A 22 -17.15 32.64 5.46
C LYS A 22 -15.67 32.58 5.86
N LEU A 23 -14.83 31.85 5.11
CA LEU A 23 -13.40 31.63 5.35
C LEU A 23 -12.49 32.39 4.37
N ILE A 24 -13.06 33.03 3.34
CA ILE A 24 -12.29 33.81 2.37
C ILE A 24 -11.48 34.90 3.09
N ASN A 25 -10.20 35.05 2.70
CA ASN A 25 -9.24 36.00 3.26
C ASN A 25 -8.92 35.82 4.76
N LYS A 26 -9.28 34.68 5.38
CA LYS A 26 -8.92 34.35 6.76
C LYS A 26 -7.78 33.34 6.80
N HIS A 27 -6.91 33.48 7.80
CA HIS A 27 -5.89 32.48 8.09
C HIS A 27 -6.48 31.38 9.00
N ALA A 28 -6.41 30.12 8.57
CA ALA A 28 -6.90 28.97 9.31
C ALA A 28 -5.81 27.89 9.43
N LYS A 29 -5.79 27.19 10.56
CA LYS A 29 -5.02 25.95 10.73
C LYS A 29 -5.99 24.77 10.55
N VAL A 30 -5.64 23.84 9.66
CA VAL A 30 -6.43 22.64 9.36
C VAL A 30 -5.79 21.43 10.03
N ILE A 31 -6.60 20.60 10.69
CA ILE A 31 -6.18 19.34 11.30
C ILE A 31 -7.07 18.25 10.69
N VAL A 32 -6.47 17.20 10.12
CA VAL A 32 -7.17 16.06 9.55
C VAL A 32 -6.93 14.86 10.45
N LEU A 33 -8.02 14.28 10.97
CA LEU A 33 -7.98 13.07 11.80
C LEU A 33 -8.47 11.89 10.97
N VAL A 34 -7.61 10.92 10.74
CA VAL A 34 -7.95 9.68 10.04
C VAL A 34 -7.89 8.55 11.05
N LYS A 35 -8.92 7.70 11.08
CA LYS A 35 -8.83 6.40 11.73
C LYS A 35 -8.16 5.47 10.74
N ASP A 36 -6.95 5.01 11.04
CA ASP A 36 -6.35 3.94 10.24
C ASP A 36 -7.33 2.76 10.24
N PRO A 37 -7.70 2.20 9.07
CA PRO A 37 -8.35 0.91 9.06
C PRO A 37 -7.39 -0.02 9.80
N ILE A 38 -7.92 -0.75 10.80
CA ILE A 38 -7.18 -1.81 11.47
C ILE A 38 -6.52 -2.61 10.36
N ILE A 39 -5.19 -2.56 10.27
CA ILE A 39 -4.46 -3.30 9.25
C ILE A 39 -4.82 -4.75 9.52
N ASP A 40 -5.68 -5.30 8.67
CA ASP A 40 -6.16 -6.67 8.79
C ASP A 40 -4.92 -7.54 8.95
N THR A 41 -4.91 -8.31 10.03
CA THR A 41 -3.78 -9.13 10.47
C THR A 41 -3.43 -10.24 9.47
N SER A 42 -4.08 -10.29 8.30
CA SER A 42 -3.91 -11.28 7.24
C SER A 42 -2.51 -11.33 6.61
N GLN A 43 -1.65 -10.32 6.83
CA GLN A 43 -0.25 -10.42 6.43
C GLN A 43 0.56 -11.34 7.36
N ALA A 44 0.22 -11.41 8.65
CA ALA A 44 0.88 -12.32 9.58
C ALA A 44 0.63 -13.78 9.19
N ASP A 45 -0.62 -14.12 8.82
CA ASP A 45 -1.01 -15.46 8.37
C ASP A 45 -0.28 -15.89 7.09
N LYS A 46 -0.09 -14.95 6.15
CA LYS A 46 0.67 -15.20 4.90
C LYS A 46 2.15 -15.45 5.15
N ILE A 47 2.75 -14.73 6.11
CA ILE A 47 4.15 -14.90 6.50
C ILE A 47 4.34 -16.25 7.21
N GLU A 48 3.40 -16.63 8.08
CA GLU A 48 3.43 -17.91 8.77
C GLU A 48 3.28 -19.07 7.78
N TYR A 49 2.31 -18.99 6.86
CA TYR A 49 2.17 -19.94 5.75
C TYR A 49 3.45 -20.05 4.91
N PHE A 50 4.08 -18.94 4.54
CA PHE A 50 5.33 -18.95 3.79
C PHE A 50 6.48 -19.65 4.54
N LYS A 51 6.59 -19.45 5.86
CA LYS A 51 7.57 -20.15 6.71
C LYS A 51 7.33 -21.66 6.76
N THR A 52 6.07 -22.10 6.81
CA THR A 52 5.74 -23.54 6.75
C THR A 52 6.17 -24.15 5.41
N LEU A 53 5.95 -23.43 4.30
CA LEU A 53 6.25 -23.89 2.95
C LEU A 53 7.76 -24.08 2.72
N ILE A 54 8.58 -23.15 3.25
CA ILE A 54 10.04 -23.27 3.25
C ILE A 54 10.48 -24.51 4.04
N ASN A 55 9.93 -24.72 5.24
CA ASN A 55 10.31 -25.85 6.09
C ASN A 55 9.93 -27.19 5.46
N THR A 56 8.79 -27.30 4.78
CA THR A 56 8.42 -28.51 4.02
C THR A 56 9.38 -28.79 2.86
N ARG A 57 9.90 -27.74 2.20
CA ARG A 57 10.80 -27.90 1.04
C ARG A 57 12.22 -28.34 1.42
N LYS A 58 12.68 -28.12 2.65
CA LYS A 58 14.04 -28.47 3.10
C LYS A 58 14.37 -29.97 2.94
N ASN A 59 13.35 -30.82 2.99
CA ASN A 59 13.51 -32.28 2.91
C ASN A 59 13.31 -32.84 1.50
N LEU A 60 13.03 -31.99 0.50
CA LEU A 60 12.85 -32.44 -0.88
C LEU A 60 14.18 -32.34 -1.64
N PRO A 61 14.43 -33.26 -2.59
CA PRO A 61 15.60 -33.18 -3.44
C PRO A 61 15.60 -31.85 -4.23
N PRO A 62 16.78 -31.31 -4.54
CA PRO A 62 16.88 -30.12 -5.38
C PRO A 62 16.21 -30.40 -6.72
N VAL A 63 15.22 -29.59 -7.07
CA VAL A 63 14.60 -29.65 -8.39
C VAL A 63 15.58 -29.02 -9.37
N GLU A 64 15.95 -29.78 -10.40
CA GLU A 64 16.79 -29.30 -11.47
C GLU A 64 16.05 -28.18 -12.21
N ASN A 65 16.51 -26.95 -12.04
CA ASN A 65 15.93 -25.79 -12.71
C ASN A 65 16.33 -25.87 -14.19
N LYS A 66 15.45 -26.43 -15.02
CA LYS A 66 15.61 -26.46 -16.49
C LYS A 66 15.54 -25.09 -17.15
N VAL A 67 15.25 -24.04 -16.38
CA VAL A 67 15.16 -22.67 -16.83
C VAL A 67 16.41 -21.94 -16.37
N ASP A 68 17.25 -21.58 -17.33
CA ASP A 68 18.37 -20.67 -17.09
C ASP A 68 17.82 -19.24 -16.98
N ILE A 69 17.53 -18.84 -15.75
CA ILE A 69 16.97 -17.51 -15.42
C ILE A 69 17.90 -16.40 -15.90
N ILE A 70 19.22 -16.63 -15.88
CA ILE A 70 20.22 -15.64 -16.30
C ILE A 70 20.11 -15.43 -17.82
N LYS A 71 19.97 -16.51 -18.58
CA LYS A 71 19.74 -16.43 -20.03
C LYS A 71 18.43 -15.73 -20.37
N LEU A 72 17.36 -16.01 -19.62
CA LEU A 72 16.05 -15.38 -19.82
C LEU A 72 16.08 -13.86 -19.57
N CYS A 73 16.78 -13.41 -18.53
CA CYS A 73 16.93 -11.98 -18.25
C CYS A 73 17.75 -11.27 -19.33
N ASN A 74 18.80 -11.91 -19.83
CA ASN A 74 19.62 -11.35 -20.89
C ASN A 74 18.87 -11.24 -22.24
N GLU A 75 17.97 -12.18 -22.56
CA GLU A 75 17.09 -12.07 -23.74
C GLU A 75 16.12 -10.89 -23.63
N ALA A 76 15.53 -10.66 -22.44
CA ALA A 76 14.63 -9.52 -22.23
C ALA A 76 15.34 -8.15 -22.38
N ASP A 77 16.60 -8.06 -21.97
CA ASP A 77 17.42 -6.85 -22.16
C ASP A 77 17.85 -6.65 -23.63
N SER A 78 17.83 -7.73 -24.44
CA SER A 78 18.20 -7.71 -25.85
C SER A 78 17.08 -7.20 -26.77
N ASP A 79 15.83 -7.23 -26.32
CA ASP A 79 14.63 -6.80 -27.08
C ASP A 79 14.36 -5.28 -26.98
N ILE A 80 15.21 -4.51 -26.29
CA ILE A 80 15.04 -3.05 -26.06
C ILE A 80 15.79 -2.19 -27.11
N PHE A 81 16.32 -2.79 -28.20
CA PHE A 81 16.99 -2.04 -29.27
C PHE A 81 16.26 -2.11 -30.62
#